data_AF-A0A2V5YM63-F1
#
_entry.id   AF-A0A2V5YM63-F1
#
_cell.length_a   1.000
_cell.length_b   1.000
_cell.length_c   1.000
_cell.angle_alpha   90.00
_cell.angle_beta   90.00
_cell.angle_gamma   90.00
#
_symmetry.space_group_name_H-M   'P 1'
#
loop_
_entity.id
_entity.type
_entity.pdbx_description
1 polymer ?
#
loop_
_entity_poly.entity_id
_entity_poly.type
_entity_poly.pdbx_seq_one_letter_code
_entity_poly.pdbx_strand_id
1 'polypeptide(L)' 'MIRKLKSGKYRLYSRKKNPKTGKRRNLGTFKTKTAAKKHE' A
#
# COMPACT_ATOMS: atom_id res chain seq x y z
N MET A 1 4.44 -3.37 -0.94
CA MET A 1 4.95 -2.09 -1.49
C MET A 1 4.30 -0.92 -0.79
N ILE A 2 5.06 -0.12 -0.05
CA ILE A 2 4.51 0.95 0.80
C ILE A 2 4.76 2.33 0.17
N ARG A 3 3.71 3.14 0.02
CA ARG A 3 3.76 4.52 -0.50
C ARG A 3 3.32 5.53 0.57
N LYS A 4 4.08 6.62 0.78
CA LYS A 4 3.64 7.75 1.61
C LYS A 4 2.69 8.65 0.82
N LEU A 5 1.56 9.02 1.42
CA LEU A 5 0.56 9.93 0.85
C LEU A 5 0.83 11.38 1.26
N LYS A 6 0.29 12.34 0.51
CA LYS A 6 0.34 13.77 0.87
C LYS A 6 -0.28 14.05 2.25
N SER A 7 -1.28 13.25 2.65
CA SER A 7 -1.90 13.31 3.97
C SER A 7 -1.03 12.76 5.11
N GLY A 8 0.23 12.39 4.86
CA GLY A 8 1.14 11.81 5.85
C GLY A 8 0.92 10.32 6.14
N LYS A 9 -0.21 9.74 5.71
CA LYS A 9 -0.52 8.31 5.85
C LYS A 9 0.32 7.43 4.90
N TYR A 10 0.42 6.15 5.21
CA TYR A 10 1.16 5.15 4.45
C TYR A 10 0.21 4.14 3.83
N ARG A 11 0.23 3.97 2.51
CA ARG A 11 -0.62 3.03 1.80
C ARG A 11 0.18 1.80 1.40
N LEU A 12 -0.32 0.61 1.75
CA LEU A 12 0.24 -0.66 1.33
C LEU A 12 -0.41 -1.09 0.02
N TYR A 13 0.42 -1.45 -0.95
CA TYR A 13 -0.01 -2.04 -2.20
C TYR A 13 0.48 -3.47 -2.33
N SER A 14 -0.34 -4.27 -3.00
CA SER A 14 0.03 -5.58 -3.54
C SER A 14 1.31 -5.50 -4.35
N ARG A 15 2.20 -6.48 -4.16
CA ARG A 15 3.40 -6.64 -5.00
C ARG A 15 3.03 -6.96 -6.45
N LYS A 16 2.06 -7.87 -6.65
CA LYS A 16 1.57 -8.28 -7.97
C LYS A 16 0.59 -7.24 -8.54
N LYS A 17 0.70 -6.95 -9.83
CA LYS A 17 -0.30 -6.18 -10.59
C LYS A 17 -1.51 -7.08 -10.88
N ASN A 18 -2.70 -6.50 -10.91
CA ASN A 18 -3.88 -7.20 -11.39
C ASN A 18 -3.74 -7.41 -12.92
N PRO A 19 -3.86 -8.64 -13.45
CA PRO A 19 -3.69 -8.90 -14.87
C PRO A 19 -4.78 -8.24 -15.74
N LYS A 20 -6.00 -8.05 -15.21
CA LYS A 20 -7.12 -7.45 -15.96
C LYS A 20 -7.04 -5.94 -16.06
N THR A 21 -6.51 -5.26 -15.04
CA THR A 21 -6.53 -3.79 -14.96
C THR A 21 -5.15 -3.14 -14.97
N GLY A 22 -4.07 -3.93 -14.86
CA GLY A 22 -2.69 -3.45 -14.71
C GLY A 22 -2.40 -2.73 -13.39
N LYS A 23 -3.41 -2.53 -12.53
CA LYS A 23 -3.31 -1.74 -11.30
C LYS A 23 -2.93 -2.64 -10.12
N ARG A 24 -2.19 -2.06 -9.16
CA ARG A 24 -1.92 -2.72 -7.87
C ARG A 24 -3.08 -2.51 -6.92
N ARG A 25 -3.47 -3.57 -6.21
CA ARG A 25 -4.53 -3.51 -5.20
C ARG A 25 -4.04 -2.73 -3.97
N ASN A 26 -4.91 -1.89 -3.42
CA ASN A 26 -4.70 -1.26 -2.12
C ASN A 26 -5.00 -2.30 -1.03
N LEU A 27 -4.01 -2.62 -0.21
CA LEU A 27 -4.13 -3.58 0.89
C LEU A 27 -4.41 -2.90 2.24
N GLY A 28 -4.42 -1.56 2.27
CA GLY A 28 -4.72 -0.81 3.49
C GLY A 28 -3.99 0.54 3.53
N THR A 29 -4.52 1.46 4.34
CA THR A 29 -3.88 2.75 4.63
C THR A 29 -3.64 2.85 6.14
N PHE A 30 -2.39 3.06 6.51
CA PHE A 30 -1.88 3.03 7.88
C PHE A 30 -1.36 4.40 8.30
N LYS A 31 -1.42 4.70 9.60
CA LYS A 31 -0.90 5.96 10.17
C LYS A 31 0.64 6.02 10.14
N THR A 32 1.31 4.87 10.27
CA THR A 32 2.78 4.78 10.38
C THR A 32 3.37 3.80 9.37
N LYS A 33 4.63 4.02 8.95
CA LYS A 33 5.37 3.11 8.07
C LYS A 33 5.55 1.72 8.69
N THR A 34 5.77 1.66 10.00
CA THR A 34 5.94 0.41 10.76
C THR A 34 4.69 -0.47 10.72
N ALA A 35 3.52 0.11 10.97
CA ALA A 35 2.24 -0.60 10.83
C ALA A 35 2.02 -1.14 9.40
N ALA A 36 2.35 -0.35 8.37
CA ALA A 36 2.25 -0.81 6.98
C ALA A 36 3.22 -1.96 6.66
N LYS A 37 4.41 -2.00 7.29
CA LYS A 37 5.40 -3.09 7.13
C LYS A 37 4.95 -4.38 7.82
N LYS A 38 4.33 -4.29 9.00
CA LYS A 38 3.82 -5.47 9.72
C LYS A 38 2.70 -6.20 8.95
N HIS A 39 2.04 -5.51 8.03
CA HIS A 39 0.93 -6.02 7.23
C HIS A 39 1.35 -6.43 5.79
N GLU A 40 2.64 -6.31 5.45
CA GLU A 40 3.19 -6.66 4.12
C GLU A 40 3.45 -8.17 3.96
#